data_AF-A0A0F8JW30-F1
#
_entry.id   AF-A0A0F8JW30-F1
#
_cell.length_a   1.000
_cell.length_b   1.000
_cell.length_c   1.000
_cell.angle_alpha   90.00
_cell.angle_beta   90.00
_cell.angle_gamma   90.00
#
_symmetry.space_group_name_H-M   'P 1'
#
loop_
_entity.id
_entity.type
_entity.pdbx_description
1 polymer ?
#
loop_
_entity_poly.entity_id
_entity_poly.type
_entity_poly.pdbx_seq_one_letter_code
_entity_poly.pdbx_strand_id
1 'polypeptide(L)'
;MILKPKEKTKLDLIIERCLESIGANDDDNIDTITEWFSVIGKDDKGAKERTKLTYIRTLVEFCKFIDKTPYEFIMECKYEKMNVPDIDDRKIKRYFIKYKNAISDNAPKTIQRKITTIKSFCQTRNIELPFNEKKTKLALPKDENKHIPTREEIKEALQFANIRNKAVILLQASSGLASADVRNITVRQVKEGLDEDNIITFDLRRQKTGVPYITFCSPEATAAILAYMEYRNRPPFANTKEKKDQYEKRRIRSDDDYLFINLKIYTEYLYQFDEKYRYITDQEIQHAYRLIERSCEKQAPKGTHSYIRSHNMRKFFANTIKNHGLDFITIETLLGHKVKGSLNNYTEVDIKLLKEQYMKVLPHLMILEDLETRTLDSYEYSYNQASIQISNIKSNAMMELYPYLYRIIEDSKEIKKKYDNIIKLKKMTDNEKAKKIIDNQYENIDQIMRDREWNEGELNHKKAEYQKQIDDINVKYKVNIIANFDNLKYDYETTEKELIKQLN
;
A
#
# COMPACT_ATOMS: atom_id res chain seq x y z
N MET A 1 2.45 -29.39 36.62
CA MET A 1 1.91 -28.74 35.40
C MET A 1 2.49 -29.48 34.21
N ILE A 2 1.74 -30.39 33.59
CA ILE A 2 2.21 -31.09 32.38
C ILE A 2 2.08 -30.08 31.23
N LEU A 3 3.18 -29.44 30.86
CA LEU A 3 3.24 -28.60 29.67
C LEU A 3 2.92 -29.49 28.48
N LYS A 4 1.81 -29.22 27.78
CA LYS A 4 1.49 -29.91 26.52
C LYS A 4 2.69 -29.76 25.57
N PRO A 5 3.12 -30.82 24.88
CA PRO A 5 4.20 -30.72 23.92
C PRO A 5 3.80 -29.69 22.86
N LYS A 6 4.63 -28.65 22.73
CA LYS A 6 4.43 -27.59 21.74
C LYS A 6 4.59 -28.23 20.36
N GLU A 7 3.62 -28.04 19.47
CA GLU A 7 3.75 -28.49 18.09
C GLU A 7 5.02 -27.89 17.47
N LYS A 8 5.87 -28.74 16.87
CA LYS A 8 7.10 -28.33 16.22
C LYS A 8 6.76 -27.41 15.05
N THR A 9 7.31 -26.22 15.07
CA THR A 9 7.16 -25.27 13.96
C THR A 9 7.98 -25.74 12.75
N LYS A 10 7.69 -25.19 11.56
CA LYS A 10 8.53 -25.40 10.36
C LYS A 10 10.00 -25.04 10.62
N LEU A 11 10.26 -24.05 11.48
CA LEU A 11 11.61 -23.66 11.86
C LEU A 11 12.29 -24.74 12.69
N ASP A 12 11.59 -25.31 13.67
CA ASP A 12 12.14 -26.36 14.54
C ASP A 12 12.54 -27.60 13.72
N LEU A 13 11.68 -28.02 12.78
CA LEU A 13 11.99 -29.10 11.84
C LEU A 13 13.21 -28.83 10.95
N ILE A 14 13.47 -27.57 10.57
CA ILE A 14 14.65 -27.21 9.78
C ILE A 14 15.92 -27.26 10.65
N ILE A 15 15.83 -26.80 11.89
CA ILE A 15 16.95 -26.85 12.85
C ILE A 15 17.32 -28.30 13.13
N GLU A 16 16.34 -29.16 13.39
CA GLU A 16 16.54 -30.60 13.61
C GLU A 16 17.26 -31.23 12.42
N ARG A 17 16.77 -31.03 11.18
CA ARG A 17 17.45 -31.55 9.98
C ARG A 17 18.88 -31.04 9.80
N CYS A 18 19.15 -29.79 10.19
CA CYS A 18 20.50 -29.24 10.15
C CYS A 18 21.43 -29.97 11.14
N LEU A 19 20.95 -30.24 12.35
CA LEU A 19 21.69 -30.96 13.39
C LEU A 19 21.86 -32.45 13.08
N GLU A 20 20.81 -33.11 12.57
CA GLU A 20 20.88 -34.50 12.08
C GLU A 20 21.97 -34.67 11.02
N SER A 21 22.19 -33.65 10.17
CA SER A 21 23.23 -33.69 9.13
C SER A 21 24.68 -33.73 9.64
N ILE A 22 24.88 -33.63 10.95
CA ILE A 22 26.16 -33.76 11.66
C ILE A 22 26.07 -34.73 12.85
N GLY A 23 25.01 -35.53 12.94
CA GLY A 23 24.80 -36.46 14.06
C GLY A 23 24.62 -35.79 15.43
N ALA A 24 24.09 -34.56 15.47
CA ALA A 24 23.95 -33.75 16.68
C ALA A 24 22.48 -33.57 17.12
N ASN A 25 21.66 -34.61 16.97
CA ASN A 25 20.23 -34.60 17.26
C ASN A 25 19.88 -35.08 18.68
N ASP A 26 20.89 -35.25 19.53
CA ASP A 26 20.76 -35.50 20.97
C ASP A 26 20.38 -34.25 21.76
N ASP A 27 19.91 -34.47 22.99
CA ASP A 27 19.41 -33.41 23.88
C ASP A 27 20.49 -32.38 24.24
N ASP A 28 21.75 -32.79 24.42
CA ASP A 28 22.85 -31.88 24.79
C ASP A 28 23.08 -30.83 23.69
N ASN A 29 23.06 -31.26 22.43
CA ASN A 29 23.18 -30.36 21.28
C ASN A 29 21.95 -29.46 21.11
N ILE A 30 20.74 -30.00 21.27
CA ILE A 30 19.49 -29.22 21.14
C ILE A 30 19.41 -28.13 22.22
N ASP A 31 19.71 -28.47 23.47
CA ASP A 31 19.76 -27.52 24.59
C ASP A 31 20.82 -26.46 24.34
N THR A 32 21.97 -26.89 23.82
CA THR A 32 23.09 -26.01 23.50
C THR A 32 22.69 -24.92 22.50
N ILE A 33 21.88 -25.26 21.49
CA ILE A 33 21.35 -24.32 20.49
C ILE A 33 20.20 -23.48 21.06
N THR A 34 19.31 -24.08 21.84
CA THR A 34 18.12 -23.41 22.40
C THR A 34 18.51 -22.29 23.36
N GLU A 35 19.47 -22.55 24.25
CA GLU A 35 20.03 -21.54 25.14
C GLU A 35 20.64 -20.38 24.33
N TRP A 36 21.47 -20.71 23.33
CA TRP A 36 22.08 -19.71 22.45
C TRP A 36 21.04 -18.80 21.82
N PHE A 37 20.02 -19.37 21.19
CA PHE A 37 18.94 -18.64 20.52
C PHE A 37 18.04 -17.82 21.45
N SER A 38 17.95 -18.19 22.72
CA SER A 38 17.21 -17.44 23.73
C SER A 38 17.95 -16.17 24.13
N VAL A 39 19.29 -16.19 24.12
CA VAL A 39 20.14 -15.07 24.55
C VAL A 39 20.38 -14.05 23.42
N ILE A 40 20.44 -14.45 22.15
CA ILE A 40 20.86 -13.58 21.03
C ILE A 40 19.76 -12.65 20.44
N GLY A 41 18.87 -12.14 21.29
CA GLY A 41 17.76 -11.25 20.92
C GLY A 41 17.99 -9.78 21.24
N LYS A 42 17.07 -8.92 20.80
CA LYS A 42 16.87 -7.61 21.43
C LYS A 42 15.75 -7.74 22.46
N ASP A 43 15.87 -7.01 23.57
CA ASP A 43 14.82 -6.87 24.59
C ASP A 43 14.34 -8.22 25.18
N ASP A 44 15.27 -9.16 25.43
CA ASP A 44 15.02 -10.48 26.02
C ASP A 44 14.04 -11.41 25.26
N LYS A 45 13.70 -11.08 24.00
CA LYS A 45 12.77 -11.87 23.17
C LYS A 45 13.44 -12.98 22.33
N GLY A 46 14.74 -13.21 22.50
CA GLY A 46 15.52 -14.15 21.70
C GLY A 46 15.68 -13.76 20.22
N ALA A 47 16.37 -14.60 19.45
CA ALA A 47 16.62 -14.33 18.02
C ALA A 47 15.35 -14.42 17.17
N LYS A 48 15.23 -13.53 16.17
CA LYS A 48 14.22 -13.64 15.11
C LYS A 48 14.45 -14.92 14.28
N GLU A 49 13.38 -15.51 13.74
CA GLU A 49 13.43 -16.76 12.96
C GLU A 49 14.49 -16.77 11.84
N ARG A 50 14.56 -15.69 11.05
CA ARG A 50 15.55 -15.57 9.97
C ARG A 50 16.99 -15.54 10.50
N THR A 51 17.20 -14.96 11.68
CA THR A 51 18.49 -14.97 12.37
C THR A 51 18.83 -16.39 12.80
N LYS A 52 17.90 -17.09 13.48
CA LYS A 52 18.06 -18.50 13.88
C LYS A 52 18.46 -19.39 12.69
N LEU A 53 17.74 -19.30 11.57
CA LEU A 53 18.05 -20.04 10.34
C LEU A 53 19.44 -19.75 9.77
N THR A 54 19.84 -18.47 9.75
CA THR A 54 21.16 -18.08 9.23
C THR A 54 22.27 -18.59 10.16
N TYR A 55 22.01 -18.53 11.46
CA TYR A 55 22.96 -18.87 12.51
C TYR A 55 23.20 -20.37 12.58
N ILE A 56 22.12 -21.18 12.61
CA ILE A 56 22.25 -22.64 12.65
C ILE A 56 22.98 -23.18 11.42
N ARG A 57 22.68 -22.66 10.22
CA ARG A 57 23.35 -23.09 8.98
C ARG A 57 24.85 -22.79 9.01
N THR A 58 25.22 -21.62 9.52
CA THR A 58 26.62 -21.22 9.65
C THR A 58 27.33 -22.07 10.69
N LEU A 59 26.69 -22.33 11.83
CA LEU A 59 27.26 -23.15 12.89
C LEU A 59 27.46 -24.59 12.41
N VAL A 60 26.46 -25.20 11.76
CA VAL A 60 26.58 -26.55 11.19
C VAL A 60 27.67 -26.62 10.13
N GLU A 61 27.80 -25.61 9.26
CA GLU A 61 28.90 -25.53 8.29
C GLU A 61 30.27 -25.52 8.99
N PHE A 62 30.41 -24.75 10.07
CA PHE A 62 31.63 -24.69 10.87
C PHE A 62 31.90 -26.00 11.61
N CYS A 63 30.89 -26.59 12.24
CA CYS A 63 30.95 -27.88 12.92
C CYS A 63 31.41 -29.01 11.99
N LYS A 64 30.87 -29.06 10.75
CA LYS A 64 31.35 -29.97 9.69
C LYS A 64 32.82 -29.74 9.35
N PHE A 65 33.25 -28.49 9.33
CA PHE A 65 34.63 -28.14 8.99
C PHE A 65 35.64 -28.61 10.06
N ILE A 66 35.26 -28.54 11.34
CA ILE A 66 36.13 -28.96 12.45
C ILE A 66 35.90 -30.40 12.90
N ASP A 67 34.95 -31.10 12.27
CA ASP A 67 34.53 -32.47 12.60
C ASP A 67 34.10 -32.63 14.07
N LYS A 68 33.19 -31.76 14.52
CA LYS A 68 32.63 -31.78 15.88
C LYS A 68 31.17 -31.36 15.90
N THR A 69 30.40 -31.91 16.83
CA THR A 69 29.07 -31.39 17.16
C THR A 69 29.16 -30.05 17.91
N PRO A 70 28.09 -29.23 17.93
CA PRO A 70 28.04 -28.01 18.72
C PRO A 70 28.42 -28.20 20.19
N TYR A 71 27.92 -29.26 20.83
CA TYR A 71 28.19 -29.58 22.22
C TYR A 71 29.66 -29.96 22.44
N GLU A 72 30.21 -30.89 21.64
CA GLU A 72 31.62 -31.30 21.72
C GLU A 72 32.58 -30.11 21.53
N PHE A 73 32.28 -29.23 20.57
CA PHE A 73 33.07 -28.03 20.34
C PHE A 73 33.10 -27.12 21.58
N ILE A 74 31.94 -26.87 22.19
CA ILE A 74 31.85 -26.07 23.42
C ILE A 74 32.56 -26.74 24.58
N MET A 75 32.41 -28.06 24.74
CA MET A 75 33.05 -28.82 25.82
C MET A 75 34.57 -28.80 25.68
N GLU A 76 35.11 -28.94 24.48
CA GLU A 76 36.55 -28.78 24.22
C GLU A 76 37.01 -27.37 24.61
N CYS A 77 36.27 -26.33 24.22
CA CYS A 77 36.62 -24.96 24.56
C CYS A 77 36.58 -24.68 26.07
N LYS A 78 35.60 -25.24 26.80
CA LYS A 78 35.51 -25.13 28.26
C LYS A 78 36.66 -25.88 28.94
N TYR A 79 36.99 -27.07 28.46
CA TYR A 79 38.12 -27.85 28.95
C TYR A 79 39.45 -27.09 28.74
N GLU A 80 39.70 -26.55 27.55
CA GLU A 80 40.89 -25.75 27.29
C GLU A 80 40.93 -24.46 28.10
N LYS A 81 39.78 -23.83 28.38
CA LYS A 81 39.73 -22.66 29.28
C LYS A 81 40.23 -22.98 30.69
N MET A 82 39.97 -24.19 31.18
CA MET A 82 40.41 -24.64 32.51
C MET A 82 41.87 -25.12 32.53
N ASN A 83 42.34 -25.74 31.44
CA ASN A 83 43.63 -26.45 31.41
C ASN A 83 44.73 -25.74 30.62
N VAL A 84 44.39 -24.76 29.78
CA VAL A 84 45.32 -23.99 28.94
C VAL A 84 45.21 -22.51 29.32
N PRO A 85 46.08 -22.02 30.24
CA PRO A 85 46.01 -20.65 30.74
C PRO A 85 46.15 -19.61 29.64
N ASP A 86 47.08 -19.82 28.69
CA ASP A 86 47.26 -18.94 27.55
C ASP A 86 46.13 -19.14 26.54
N ILE A 87 45.38 -18.06 26.28
CA ILE A 87 44.28 -18.05 25.32
C ILE A 87 44.76 -18.30 23.88
N ASP A 88 46.01 -17.97 23.58
CA ASP A 88 46.58 -18.09 22.24
C ASP A 88 46.92 -19.54 21.85
N ASP A 89 47.15 -20.40 22.84
CA ASP A 89 47.48 -21.81 22.64
C ASP A 89 46.23 -22.71 22.47
N ARG A 90 45.05 -22.17 22.77
CA ARG A 90 43.76 -22.87 22.64
C ARG A 90 43.46 -23.19 21.17
N LYS A 91 42.91 -24.38 20.90
CA LYS A 91 42.55 -24.85 19.54
C LYS A 91 41.55 -23.93 18.85
N ILE A 92 40.70 -23.22 19.59
CA ILE A 92 39.73 -22.27 19.04
C ILE A 92 40.38 -21.24 18.10
N LYS A 93 41.61 -20.78 18.40
CA LYS A 93 42.35 -19.88 17.52
C LYS A 93 42.63 -20.53 16.16
N ARG A 94 43.14 -21.77 16.19
CA ARG A 94 43.46 -22.55 14.98
C ARG A 94 42.21 -22.86 14.16
N TYR A 95 41.09 -23.20 14.80
CA TYR A 95 39.83 -23.44 14.09
C TYR A 95 39.34 -22.21 13.33
N PHE A 96 39.32 -21.04 13.96
CA PHE A 96 38.87 -19.81 13.31
C PHE A 96 39.78 -19.38 12.16
N ILE A 97 41.11 -19.51 12.31
CA ILE A 97 42.06 -19.19 11.23
C ILE A 97 41.85 -20.12 10.04
N LYS A 98 41.82 -21.44 10.29
CA LYS A 98 41.62 -22.44 9.24
C LYS A 98 40.26 -22.27 8.55
N TYR A 99 39.20 -22.04 9.32
CA TYR A 99 37.87 -21.83 8.77
C TYR A 99 37.81 -20.55 7.93
N LYS A 100 38.37 -19.44 8.43
CA LYS A 100 38.44 -18.16 7.68
C LYS A 100 39.17 -18.33 6.34
N ASN A 101 40.25 -19.12 6.31
CA ASN A 101 40.97 -19.43 5.08
C ASN A 101 40.12 -20.32 4.14
N ALA A 102 39.43 -21.32 4.67
CA ALA A 102 38.55 -22.18 3.87
C ALA A 102 37.36 -21.44 3.24
N ILE A 103 36.94 -20.32 3.83
CA ILE A 103 35.87 -19.47 3.31
C ILE A 103 36.37 -18.19 2.62
N SER A 104 37.64 -18.11 2.24
CA SER A 104 38.27 -16.92 1.66
C SER A 104 37.59 -16.40 0.39
N ASP A 105 36.99 -17.31 -0.38
CA ASP A 105 36.34 -16.99 -1.66
C ASP A 105 34.97 -16.32 -1.47
N ASN A 106 34.45 -16.31 -0.24
CA ASN A 106 33.22 -15.59 0.08
C ASN A 106 33.44 -14.09 0.11
N ALA A 107 32.38 -13.33 -0.16
CA ALA A 107 32.42 -11.87 -0.02
C ALA A 107 32.87 -11.46 1.41
N PRO A 108 33.66 -10.38 1.59
CA PRO A 108 34.22 -10.01 2.89
C PRO A 108 33.17 -9.86 4.00
N LYS A 109 32.00 -9.29 3.67
CA LYS A 109 30.87 -9.15 4.61
C LYS A 109 30.22 -10.49 4.98
N THR A 110 30.25 -11.47 4.07
CA THR A 110 29.80 -12.84 4.35
C THR A 110 30.78 -13.54 5.29
N ILE A 111 32.08 -13.42 5.04
CA ILE A 111 33.12 -13.95 5.94
C ILE A 111 32.94 -13.35 7.34
N GLN A 112 32.87 -12.03 7.44
CA GLN A 112 32.67 -11.34 8.71
C GLN A 112 31.41 -11.85 9.44
N ARG A 113 30.27 -11.92 8.74
CA ARG A 113 29.02 -12.44 9.32
C ARG A 113 29.18 -13.86 9.85
N LYS A 114 29.77 -14.76 9.04
CA LYS A 114 29.95 -16.17 9.44
C LYS A 114 30.79 -16.27 10.72
N ILE A 115 31.90 -15.54 10.76
CA ILE A 115 32.76 -15.46 11.95
C ILE A 115 31.99 -14.88 13.14
N THR A 116 31.32 -13.73 12.99
CA THR A 116 30.53 -13.11 14.08
C THR A 116 29.45 -14.06 14.63
N THR A 117 28.82 -14.88 13.78
CA THR A 117 27.87 -15.90 14.23
C THR A 117 28.52 -16.93 15.15
N ILE A 118 29.66 -17.51 14.75
CA ILE A 118 30.37 -18.50 15.58
C ILE A 118 30.87 -17.86 16.88
N LYS A 119 31.32 -16.60 16.82
CA LYS A 119 31.69 -15.84 18.03
C LYS A 119 30.51 -15.70 18.99
N SER A 120 29.34 -15.33 18.46
CA SER A 120 28.12 -15.21 19.26
C SER A 120 27.76 -16.52 19.96
N PHE A 121 27.97 -17.67 19.31
CA PHE A 121 27.76 -18.98 19.93
C PHE A 121 28.73 -19.25 21.10
N CYS A 122 30.01 -18.92 20.94
CA CYS A 122 31.02 -19.07 21.98
C CYS A 122 30.76 -18.14 23.17
N GLN A 123 30.37 -16.90 22.89
CA GLN A 123 30.14 -15.85 23.89
C GLN A 123 28.98 -16.16 24.83
N THR A 124 27.92 -16.82 24.37
CA THR A 124 26.81 -17.23 25.25
C THR A 124 27.27 -18.14 26.40
N ARG A 125 28.38 -18.85 26.23
CA ARG A 125 28.95 -19.73 27.26
C ARG A 125 30.24 -19.21 27.88
N ASN A 126 30.45 -17.89 27.82
CA ASN A 126 31.61 -17.21 28.41
C ASN A 126 32.96 -17.78 27.92
N ILE A 127 33.02 -18.23 26.66
CA ILE A 127 34.26 -18.67 26.02
C ILE A 127 34.94 -17.44 25.41
N GLU A 128 36.13 -17.12 25.92
CA GLU A 128 36.94 -16.01 25.44
C GLU A 128 37.63 -16.37 24.12
N LEU A 129 37.74 -15.40 23.22
CA LEU A 129 38.33 -15.57 21.90
C LEU A 129 39.64 -14.78 21.79
N PRO A 130 40.76 -15.39 21.33
CA PRO A 130 42.10 -14.78 21.30
C PRO A 130 42.31 -13.69 20.24
N PHE A 131 41.26 -13.16 19.61
CA PHE A 131 41.43 -12.29 18.44
C PHE A 131 41.06 -10.83 18.70
N ASN A 132 42.09 -9.98 18.75
CA ASN A 132 41.93 -8.54 18.51
C ASN A 132 41.68 -8.33 17.01
N GLU A 133 40.45 -8.04 16.61
CA GLU A 133 40.16 -7.68 15.23
C GLU A 133 40.87 -6.36 14.91
N LYS A 134 41.87 -6.40 14.02
CA LYS A 134 42.21 -5.20 13.25
C LYS A 134 40.93 -4.75 12.57
N LYS A 135 40.50 -3.49 12.79
CA LYS A 135 39.34 -2.89 12.12
C LYS A 135 39.45 -3.22 10.63
N THR A 136 38.64 -4.16 10.16
CA THR A 136 38.63 -4.55 8.76
C THR A 136 38.19 -3.32 7.99
N LYS A 137 38.87 -2.99 6.88
CA LYS A 137 38.38 -1.95 5.95
C LYS A 137 36.90 -2.25 5.69
N LEU A 138 36.03 -1.24 5.85
CA LEU A 138 34.60 -1.35 5.58
C LEU A 138 34.43 -2.02 4.22
N ALA A 139 33.85 -3.22 4.21
CA ALA A 139 33.63 -3.97 2.98
C ALA A 139 32.67 -3.17 2.10
N LEU A 140 33.21 -2.55 1.05
CA LEU A 140 32.42 -1.84 0.07
C LEU A 140 31.59 -2.85 -0.73
N PRO A 141 30.32 -2.54 -1.03
CA PRO A 141 29.55 -3.37 -1.97
C PRO A 141 30.26 -3.38 -3.32
N LYS A 142 30.29 -4.56 -3.98
CA LYS A 142 30.84 -4.68 -5.34
C LYS A 142 30.14 -3.72 -6.29
N ASP A 143 30.86 -3.18 -7.26
CA ASP A 143 30.34 -2.17 -8.20
C ASP A 143 29.13 -2.68 -8.99
N GLU A 144 29.16 -3.94 -9.43
CA GLU A 144 28.04 -4.65 -10.09
C GLU A 144 26.71 -4.61 -9.29
N ASN A 145 26.77 -4.40 -7.96
CA ASN A 145 25.61 -4.37 -7.07
C ASN A 145 25.17 -2.95 -6.69
N LYS A 146 25.83 -1.92 -7.24
CA LYS A 146 25.54 -0.51 -6.95
C LYS A 146 24.40 0.06 -7.78
N HIS A 147 24.03 -0.58 -8.90
CA HIS A 147 22.98 -0.12 -9.84
C HIS A 147 21.79 0.52 -9.13
N ILE A 148 21.41 1.69 -9.62
CA ILE A 148 20.20 2.43 -9.26
C ILE A 148 19.40 2.55 -10.55
N PRO A 149 18.17 2.04 -10.59
CA PRO A 149 17.37 2.08 -11.80
C PRO A 149 17.00 3.52 -12.14
N THR A 150 17.03 3.81 -13.43
CA THR A 150 16.55 5.05 -14.05
C THR A 150 15.02 5.11 -14.06
N ARG A 151 14.46 6.29 -14.31
CA ARG A 151 13.01 6.47 -14.46
C ARG A 151 12.46 5.57 -15.55
N GLU A 152 13.16 5.47 -16.67
CA GLU A 152 12.79 4.70 -17.86
C GLU A 152 12.78 3.20 -17.56
N GLU A 153 13.78 2.69 -16.84
CA GLU A 153 13.82 1.30 -16.39
C GLU A 153 12.66 0.95 -15.45
N ILE A 154 12.26 1.87 -14.56
CA ILE A 154 11.09 1.66 -13.71
C ILE A 154 9.82 1.71 -14.56
N LYS A 155 9.69 2.66 -15.49
CA LYS A 155 8.54 2.80 -16.39
C LYS A 155 8.33 1.55 -17.24
N GLU A 156 9.40 0.97 -17.77
CA GLU A 156 9.38 -0.32 -18.48
C GLU A 156 8.93 -1.46 -17.56
N ALA A 157 9.50 -1.56 -16.35
CA ALA A 157 9.10 -2.57 -15.37
C ALA A 157 7.60 -2.51 -15.02
N LEU A 158 7.01 -1.31 -15.00
CA LEU A 158 5.58 -1.12 -14.75
C LEU A 158 4.68 -1.68 -15.86
N GLN A 159 5.17 -1.82 -17.10
CA GLN A 159 4.41 -2.41 -18.21
C GLN A 159 4.09 -3.88 -17.99
N PHE A 160 4.96 -4.60 -17.28
CA PHE A 160 4.81 -6.02 -16.96
C PHE A 160 4.26 -6.28 -15.55
N ALA A 161 4.03 -5.22 -14.77
CA ALA A 161 3.54 -5.32 -13.42
C ALA A 161 2.01 -5.49 -13.39
N ASN A 162 1.53 -6.52 -12.71
CA ASN A 162 0.10 -6.62 -12.37
C ASN A 162 -0.33 -5.48 -11.43
N ILE A 163 -1.64 -5.28 -11.26
CA ILE A 163 -2.20 -4.17 -10.48
C ILE A 163 -1.62 -4.05 -9.05
N ARG A 164 -1.40 -5.18 -8.36
CA ARG A 164 -0.77 -5.21 -7.03
C ARG A 164 0.68 -4.75 -7.11
N ASN A 165 1.47 -5.35 -8.00
CA ASN A 165 2.90 -5.10 -8.09
C ASN A 165 3.17 -3.68 -8.61
N LYS A 166 2.32 -3.14 -9.50
CA LYS A 166 2.36 -1.75 -9.96
C LYS A 166 2.25 -0.78 -8.77
N ALA A 167 1.25 -0.99 -7.91
CA ALA A 167 1.09 -0.22 -6.68
C ALA A 167 2.28 -0.35 -5.72
N VAL A 168 2.83 -1.56 -5.55
CA VAL A 168 4.03 -1.78 -4.71
C VAL A 168 5.26 -1.03 -5.25
N ILE A 169 5.50 -1.09 -6.55
CA ILE A 169 6.67 -0.46 -7.19
C ILE A 169 6.58 1.06 -7.05
N LEU A 170 5.45 1.65 -7.46
CA LEU A 170 5.23 3.09 -7.38
C LEU A 170 5.29 3.62 -5.95
N LEU A 171 4.70 2.88 -5.01
CA LEU A 171 4.83 3.21 -3.59
C LEU A 171 6.29 3.23 -3.16
N GLN A 172 7.06 2.17 -3.42
CA GLN A 172 8.46 2.09 -3.00
C GLN A 172 9.35 3.14 -3.67
N ALA A 173 9.09 3.44 -4.94
CA ALA A 173 9.85 4.44 -5.71
C ALA A 173 9.58 5.87 -5.24
N SER A 174 8.35 6.18 -4.83
CA SER A 174 7.95 7.54 -4.44
C SER A 174 8.00 7.84 -2.94
N SER A 175 8.08 6.81 -2.07
CA SER A 175 8.11 6.96 -0.60
C SER A 175 9.40 6.47 0.07
N GLY A 176 10.23 5.73 -0.68
CA GLY A 176 11.42 5.11 -0.13
C GLY A 176 11.15 4.00 0.88
N LEU A 177 9.93 3.49 1.05
CA LEU A 177 9.62 2.45 2.03
C LEU A 177 10.39 1.15 1.78
N ALA A 178 10.87 0.51 2.85
CA ALA A 178 11.53 -0.79 2.72
C ALA A 178 10.50 -1.91 2.52
N SER A 179 10.91 -3.03 1.91
CA SER A 179 10.06 -4.24 1.78
C SER A 179 9.42 -4.65 3.10
N ALA A 180 10.11 -4.52 4.24
CA ALA A 180 9.53 -4.85 5.53
C ALA A 180 8.38 -3.91 5.93
N ASP A 181 8.49 -2.62 5.61
CA ASP A 181 7.49 -1.63 6.00
C ASP A 181 6.26 -1.74 5.09
N VAL A 182 6.45 -1.87 3.76
CA VAL A 182 5.35 -2.06 2.78
C VAL A 182 4.44 -3.24 3.11
N ARG A 183 5.01 -4.35 3.58
CA ARG A 183 4.25 -5.57 3.90
C ARG A 183 3.37 -5.44 5.14
N ASN A 184 3.54 -4.38 5.94
CA ASN A 184 2.79 -4.16 7.17
C ASN A 184 1.90 -2.90 7.11
N ILE A 185 1.78 -2.25 5.94
CA ILE A 185 0.84 -1.14 5.75
C ILE A 185 -0.60 -1.69 5.82
N THR A 186 -1.48 -0.98 6.52
CA THR A 186 -2.91 -1.30 6.60
C THR A 186 -3.75 -0.42 5.68
N VAL A 187 -4.99 -0.82 5.44
CA VAL A 187 -5.96 0.00 4.69
C VAL A 187 -6.27 1.31 5.42
N ARG A 188 -6.33 1.30 6.75
CA ARG A 188 -6.52 2.48 7.61
C ARG A 188 -5.53 3.58 7.27
N GLN A 189 -4.25 3.22 7.20
CA GLN A 189 -3.16 4.18 6.95
C GLN A 189 -3.28 4.85 5.57
N VAL A 190 -3.85 4.16 4.59
CA VAL A 190 -4.14 4.78 3.29
C VAL A 190 -5.31 5.75 3.40
N LYS A 191 -6.40 5.36 4.07
CA LYS A 191 -7.62 6.19 4.19
C LYS A 191 -7.38 7.44 5.01
N GLU A 192 -6.71 7.31 6.16
CA GLU A 192 -6.44 8.42 7.07
C GLU A 192 -5.30 9.33 6.56
N GLY A 193 -4.36 8.76 5.80
CA GLY A 193 -3.23 9.51 5.27
C GLY A 193 -3.49 10.24 3.96
N LEU A 194 -4.58 9.92 3.26
CA LEU A 194 -4.93 10.51 1.97
C LEU A 194 -5.44 11.94 2.13
N ASP A 195 -4.84 12.86 1.38
CA ASP A 195 -5.24 14.28 1.34
C ASP A 195 -5.82 14.71 -0.02
N GLU A 196 -6.17 16.00 -0.09
CA GLU A 196 -6.76 16.67 -1.26
C GLU A 196 -5.83 16.74 -2.49
N ASP A 197 -4.52 16.60 -2.30
CA ASP A 197 -3.53 16.58 -3.40
C ASP A 197 -3.35 15.16 -3.99
N ASN A 198 -4.14 14.18 -3.53
CA ASN A 198 -3.95 12.75 -3.77
C ASN A 198 -2.58 12.24 -3.29
N ILE A 199 -2.06 12.83 -2.22
CA ILE A 199 -0.84 12.34 -1.57
C ILE A 199 -1.24 11.58 -0.31
N ILE A 200 -0.60 10.43 -0.07
CA ILE A 200 -0.79 9.68 1.17
C ILE A 200 0.38 9.98 2.08
N THR A 201 0.09 10.48 3.29
CA THR A 201 1.03 10.59 4.39
C THR A 201 1.05 9.28 5.18
N PHE A 202 2.23 8.69 5.32
CA PHE A 202 2.45 7.47 6.08
C PHE A 202 3.22 7.79 7.37
N ASP A 203 2.52 7.80 8.51
CA ASP A 203 3.14 7.76 9.84
C ASP A 203 3.38 6.30 10.26
N LEU A 204 4.65 5.91 10.30
CA LEU A 204 5.07 4.52 10.43
C LEU A 204 6.11 4.32 11.51
N ARG A 205 6.12 3.12 12.08
CA ARG A 205 7.24 2.62 12.87
C ARG A 205 8.06 1.64 12.04
N ARG A 206 9.34 1.96 11.81
CA ARG A 206 10.23 1.13 10.99
C ARG A 206 10.40 -0.27 11.57
N GLN A 207 10.04 -1.28 10.80
CA GLN A 207 9.98 -2.69 11.26
C GLN A 207 11.34 -3.25 11.69
N LYS A 208 12.44 -2.70 11.13
CA LYS A 208 13.80 -3.15 11.44
C LYS A 208 14.35 -2.56 12.73
N THR A 209 14.09 -1.29 12.99
CA THR A 209 14.78 -0.52 14.04
C THR A 209 13.85 0.04 15.11
N GLY A 210 12.53 -0.02 14.91
CA GLY A 210 11.52 0.52 15.84
C GLY A 210 11.41 2.04 15.82
N VAL A 211 12.10 2.73 14.90
CA VAL A 211 12.13 4.19 14.79
C VAL A 211 10.82 4.69 14.16
N PRO A 212 10.06 5.59 14.82
CA PRO A 212 8.93 6.27 14.21
C PRO A 212 9.42 7.24 13.14
N TYR A 213 8.72 7.33 12.02
CA TYR A 213 9.06 8.20 10.91
C TYR A 213 7.85 8.43 10.00
N ILE A 214 7.91 9.55 9.28
CA ILE A 214 6.89 9.96 8.32
C ILE A 214 7.47 9.93 6.91
N THR A 215 6.68 9.48 5.95
CA THR A 215 6.98 9.59 4.52
C THR A 215 5.71 9.83 3.73
N PHE A 216 5.83 10.10 2.43
CA PHE A 216 4.73 10.41 1.54
C PHE A 216 4.78 9.52 0.31
N CYS A 217 3.67 9.34 -0.40
CA CYS A 217 3.69 8.77 -1.74
C CYS A 217 3.07 9.70 -2.78
N SER A 218 3.55 9.56 -4.01
CA SER A 218 3.14 10.39 -5.15
C SER A 218 1.68 10.13 -5.56
N PRO A 219 1.02 11.09 -6.25
CA PRO A 219 -0.33 10.90 -6.77
C PRO A 219 -0.50 9.66 -7.67
N GLU A 220 0.49 9.32 -8.50
CA GLU A 220 0.46 8.11 -9.32
C GLU A 220 0.51 6.82 -8.48
N ALA A 221 1.24 6.84 -7.36
CA ALA A 221 1.28 5.73 -6.42
C ALA A 221 -0.06 5.61 -5.68
N THR A 222 -0.63 6.73 -5.23
CA THR A 222 -1.98 6.79 -4.65
C THR A 222 -3.01 6.20 -5.60
N ALA A 223 -3.05 6.66 -6.86
CA ALA A 223 -3.97 6.14 -7.86
C ALA A 223 -3.82 4.63 -8.07
N ALA A 224 -2.59 4.12 -8.12
CA ALA A 224 -2.33 2.69 -8.25
C ALA A 224 -2.77 1.89 -7.00
N ILE A 225 -2.57 2.45 -5.80
CA ILE A 225 -3.03 1.87 -4.53
C ILE A 225 -4.56 1.80 -4.51
N LEU A 226 -5.25 2.89 -4.84
CA LEU A 226 -6.71 2.95 -4.87
C LEU A 226 -7.30 1.98 -5.91
N ALA A 227 -6.72 1.92 -7.11
CA ALA A 227 -7.12 0.95 -8.13
C ALA A 227 -6.96 -0.50 -7.64
N TYR A 228 -5.89 -0.78 -6.89
CA TYR A 228 -5.70 -2.10 -6.28
C TYR A 228 -6.72 -2.40 -5.17
N MET A 229 -7.04 -1.43 -4.32
CA MET A 229 -8.09 -1.56 -3.31
C MET A 229 -9.47 -1.81 -3.96
N GLU A 230 -9.79 -1.08 -5.02
CA GLU A 230 -11.01 -1.28 -5.80
C GLU A 230 -11.05 -2.70 -6.39
N TYR A 231 -9.95 -3.17 -7.01
CA TYR A 231 -9.84 -4.54 -7.51
C TYR A 231 -10.07 -5.61 -6.42
N ARG A 232 -9.56 -5.38 -5.20
CA ARG A 232 -9.81 -6.29 -4.07
C ARG A 232 -11.30 -6.38 -3.74
N ASN A 233 -12.00 -5.25 -3.79
CA ASN A 233 -13.43 -5.16 -3.45
C ASN A 233 -14.36 -5.41 -4.64
N ARG A 234 -13.84 -5.54 -5.86
CA ARG A 234 -14.65 -5.83 -7.04
C ARG A 234 -15.22 -7.25 -6.98
N PRO A 235 -16.56 -7.42 -6.89
CA PRO A 235 -17.17 -8.73 -6.90
C PRO A 235 -16.96 -9.43 -8.26
N PRO A 236 -16.95 -10.78 -8.29
CA PRO A 236 -16.79 -11.50 -9.53
C PRO A 236 -18.06 -11.38 -10.39
N PHE A 237 -17.89 -11.21 -11.71
CA PHE A 237 -19.01 -11.27 -12.65
C PHE A 237 -19.64 -12.67 -12.71
N ALA A 238 -18.81 -13.72 -12.65
CA ALA A 238 -19.27 -15.10 -12.73
C ALA A 238 -19.78 -15.62 -11.37
N ASN A 239 -20.97 -16.22 -11.37
CA ASN A 239 -21.63 -16.76 -10.19
C ASN A 239 -21.20 -18.20 -9.85
N THR A 240 -19.89 -18.48 -9.89
CA THR A 240 -19.36 -19.81 -9.49
C THR A 240 -18.81 -19.76 -8.06
N LYS A 241 -18.88 -20.90 -7.34
CA LYS A 241 -18.33 -21.02 -5.99
C LYS A 241 -16.86 -20.61 -5.94
N GLU A 242 -16.05 -21.09 -6.89
CA GLU A 242 -14.63 -20.75 -6.97
C GLU A 242 -14.39 -19.23 -7.09
N LYS A 243 -15.16 -18.53 -7.93
CA LYS A 243 -15.00 -17.09 -8.13
C LYS A 243 -15.45 -16.30 -6.91
N LYS A 244 -16.50 -16.74 -6.22
CA LYS A 244 -16.91 -16.21 -4.92
C LYS A 244 -15.83 -16.42 -3.88
N ASP A 245 -15.29 -17.63 -3.75
CA ASP A 245 -14.22 -17.96 -2.81
C ASP A 245 -12.96 -17.12 -3.07
N GLN A 246 -12.56 -16.93 -4.33
CA GLN A 246 -11.45 -16.05 -4.70
C GLN A 246 -11.70 -14.58 -4.33
N TYR A 247 -12.95 -14.11 -4.42
CA TYR A 247 -13.35 -12.78 -3.98
C TYR A 247 -13.31 -12.65 -2.47
N GLU A 248 -13.90 -13.61 -1.75
CA GLU A 248 -13.93 -13.65 -0.29
C GLU A 248 -12.53 -13.68 0.33
N LYS A 249 -11.57 -14.33 -0.34
CA LYS A 249 -10.15 -14.34 0.03
C LYS A 249 -9.47 -12.98 -0.12
N ARG A 250 -9.78 -12.22 -1.18
CA ARG A 250 -9.07 -10.97 -1.48
C ARG A 250 -9.73 -9.70 -0.92
N ARG A 251 -11.05 -9.70 -0.72
CA ARG A 251 -11.82 -8.51 -0.34
C ARG A 251 -11.32 -7.88 0.96
N ILE A 252 -11.38 -6.55 1.04
CA ILE A 252 -11.09 -5.82 2.27
C ILE A 252 -12.31 -5.96 3.19
N ARG A 253 -12.07 -6.37 4.45
CA ARG A 253 -13.10 -6.58 5.47
C ARG A 253 -13.07 -5.54 6.57
N SER A 254 -11.87 -5.04 6.87
CA SER A 254 -11.61 -4.05 7.90
C SER A 254 -10.54 -3.07 7.44
N ASP A 255 -10.49 -1.90 8.08
CA ASP A 255 -9.41 -0.94 7.89
C ASP A 255 -8.08 -1.44 8.47
N ASP A 256 -8.12 -2.40 9.41
CA ASP A 256 -6.92 -3.06 9.94
C ASP A 256 -6.34 -4.14 9.01
N ASP A 257 -7.03 -4.46 7.90
CA ASP A 257 -6.51 -5.40 6.91
C ASP A 257 -5.20 -4.90 6.31
N TYR A 258 -4.27 -5.83 6.03
CA TYR A 258 -3.08 -5.50 5.26
C TYR A 258 -3.46 -4.93 3.90
N LEU A 259 -2.81 -3.83 3.51
CA LEU A 259 -3.00 -3.20 2.21
C LEU A 259 -2.66 -4.18 1.09
N PHE A 260 -1.46 -4.75 1.13
CA PHE A 260 -0.96 -5.74 0.16
C PHE A 260 -1.05 -7.16 0.71
N ILE A 261 -1.54 -8.08 -0.12
CA ILE A 261 -1.73 -9.50 0.23
C ILE A 261 -1.12 -10.43 -0.82
N ASN A 262 -0.95 -11.70 -0.50
CA ASN A 262 -0.54 -12.72 -1.47
C ASN A 262 -1.56 -12.85 -2.61
N LEU A 263 -1.10 -13.10 -3.84
CA LEU A 263 -1.99 -13.40 -4.96
C LEU A 263 -2.72 -14.73 -4.75
N LYS A 264 -2.00 -15.72 -4.21
CA LYS A 264 -2.55 -17.04 -3.87
C LYS A 264 -2.77 -17.12 -2.37
N ILE A 265 -4.04 -17.20 -1.97
CA ILE A 265 -4.46 -17.28 -0.57
C ILE A 265 -5.02 -18.67 -0.28
N TYR A 266 -4.53 -19.26 0.80
CA TYR A 266 -4.91 -20.58 1.28
C TYR A 266 -6.42 -20.64 1.61
N THR A 267 -7.04 -21.81 1.41
CA THR A 267 -8.50 -21.98 1.58
C THR A 267 -8.92 -21.91 3.05
N GLU A 268 -8.00 -22.23 3.95
CA GLU A 268 -8.08 -22.11 5.40
C GLU A 268 -8.49 -20.70 5.85
N TYR A 269 -8.13 -19.67 5.08
CA TYR A 269 -8.58 -18.29 5.33
C TYR A 269 -10.11 -18.16 5.34
N LEU A 270 -10.83 -18.89 4.49
CA LEU A 270 -12.29 -18.81 4.40
C LEU A 270 -13.01 -19.36 5.65
N TYR A 271 -12.31 -20.11 6.48
CA TYR A 271 -12.85 -20.68 7.71
C TYR A 271 -12.34 -19.94 8.95
N GLN A 272 -11.06 -19.59 8.97
CA GLN A 272 -10.39 -19.01 10.14
C GLN A 272 -10.37 -17.47 10.12
N PHE A 273 -10.47 -16.87 8.93
CA PHE A 273 -10.30 -15.43 8.70
C PHE A 273 -9.02 -14.85 9.32
N ASP A 274 -7.96 -15.67 9.40
CA ASP A 274 -6.68 -15.29 9.97
C ASP A 274 -5.80 -14.61 8.90
N GLU A 275 -5.40 -13.37 9.18
CA GLU A 275 -4.59 -12.55 8.28
C GLU A 275 -3.23 -13.15 7.94
N LYS A 276 -2.71 -14.10 8.73
CA LYS A 276 -1.46 -14.79 8.41
C LYS A 276 -1.48 -15.46 7.02
N TYR A 277 -2.66 -15.89 6.55
CA TYR A 277 -2.81 -16.53 5.24
C TYR A 277 -2.78 -15.51 4.08
N ARG A 278 -3.15 -14.25 4.36
CA ARG A 278 -3.14 -13.16 3.36
C ARG A 278 -1.83 -12.41 3.36
N TYR A 279 -1.10 -12.39 4.48
CA TYR A 279 0.14 -11.64 4.65
C TYR A 279 1.17 -11.92 3.55
N ILE A 280 1.54 -10.86 2.83
CA ILE A 280 2.53 -10.96 1.76
C ILE A 280 3.95 -11.10 2.35
N THR A 281 4.69 -12.11 1.87
CA THR A 281 6.04 -12.39 2.37
C THR A 281 7.11 -11.58 1.63
N ASP A 282 8.29 -11.41 2.24
CA ASP A 282 9.46 -10.81 1.58
C ASP A 282 9.87 -11.61 0.33
N GLN A 283 9.69 -12.93 0.36
CA GLN A 283 9.97 -13.82 -0.77
C GLN A 283 9.01 -13.59 -1.94
N GLU A 284 7.73 -13.36 -1.66
CA GLU A 284 6.72 -13.05 -2.67
C GLU A 284 7.02 -11.72 -3.36
N ILE A 285 7.37 -10.66 -2.60
CA ILE A 285 7.81 -9.38 -3.19
C ILE A 285 9.05 -9.58 -4.06
N GLN A 286 10.08 -10.28 -3.55
CA GLN A 286 11.30 -10.54 -4.33
C GLN A 286 11.04 -11.39 -5.57
N HIS A 287 10.09 -12.33 -5.49
CA HIS A 287 9.68 -13.13 -6.64
C HIS A 287 8.98 -12.27 -7.70
N ALA A 288 8.05 -11.41 -7.29
CA ALA A 288 7.37 -10.46 -8.17
C ALA A 288 8.36 -9.57 -8.94
N TYR A 289 9.33 -8.97 -8.25
CA TYR A 289 10.37 -8.16 -8.89
C TYR A 289 11.21 -8.96 -9.90
N ARG A 290 11.60 -10.20 -9.57
CA ARG A 290 12.36 -11.07 -10.48
C ARG A 290 11.57 -11.49 -11.72
N LEU A 291 10.26 -11.70 -11.59
CA LEU A 291 9.41 -12.00 -12.74
C LEU A 291 9.33 -10.79 -13.68
N ILE A 292 9.11 -9.60 -13.13
CA ILE A 292 9.05 -8.36 -13.90
C ILE A 292 10.38 -8.09 -14.62
N GLU A 293 11.51 -8.22 -13.92
CA GLU A 293 12.84 -8.04 -14.52
C GLU A 293 13.08 -9.00 -15.69
N ARG A 294 12.70 -10.28 -15.54
CA ARG A 294 12.80 -11.26 -16.64
C ARG A 294 11.95 -10.88 -17.83
N SER A 295 10.77 -10.30 -17.61
CA SER A 295 9.89 -9.82 -18.68
C SER A 295 10.43 -8.58 -19.40
N CYS A 296 11.30 -7.80 -18.76
CA CYS A 296 11.97 -6.65 -19.39
C CYS A 296 13.21 -7.05 -20.23
N GLU A 297 13.51 -8.36 -20.36
CA GLU A 297 14.73 -8.89 -21.01
C GLU A 297 16.08 -8.37 -20.46
N LYS A 298 16.05 -7.57 -19.38
CA LYS A 298 17.21 -7.03 -18.68
C LYS A 298 17.64 -7.98 -17.58
N GLN A 299 18.40 -9.01 -17.93
CA GLN A 299 18.93 -9.93 -16.93
C GLN A 299 20.25 -9.43 -16.35
N ALA A 300 20.25 -9.18 -15.04
CA ALA A 300 21.49 -8.98 -14.30
C ALA A 300 22.39 -10.23 -14.43
N PRO A 301 23.72 -10.09 -14.61
CA PRO A 301 24.62 -11.21 -14.78
C PRO A 301 24.52 -12.23 -13.65
N LYS A 302 24.76 -13.51 -13.96
CA LYS A 302 24.73 -14.60 -12.96
C LYS A 302 25.68 -14.28 -11.80
N GLY A 303 25.16 -14.30 -10.58
CA GLY A 303 25.91 -13.99 -9.36
C GLY A 303 25.79 -12.53 -8.89
N THR A 304 25.08 -11.67 -9.63
CA THR A 304 24.80 -10.28 -9.25
C THR A 304 23.37 -10.10 -8.73
N HIS A 305 23.09 -8.94 -8.15
CA HIS A 305 21.74 -8.57 -7.78
C HIS A 305 20.95 -8.03 -8.98
N SER A 306 19.67 -8.40 -9.05
CA SER A 306 18.68 -7.80 -9.95
C SER A 306 18.77 -6.27 -9.98
N TYR A 307 18.74 -5.71 -11.19
CA TYR A 307 18.62 -4.30 -11.49
C TYR A 307 17.26 -3.75 -11.07
N ILE A 308 16.19 -4.54 -11.20
CA ILE A 308 14.84 -4.18 -10.74
C ILE A 308 14.49 -4.99 -9.49
N ARG A 309 14.58 -4.35 -8.32
CA ARG A 309 14.24 -4.97 -7.01
C ARG A 309 13.74 -3.93 -6.02
N SER A 310 13.00 -4.39 -5.01
CA SER A 310 12.49 -3.54 -3.92
C SER A 310 13.54 -2.60 -3.31
N HIS A 311 14.75 -3.09 -3.00
CA HIS A 311 15.78 -2.23 -2.42
C HIS A 311 16.27 -1.14 -3.39
N ASN A 312 16.22 -1.41 -4.69
CA ASN A 312 16.63 -0.46 -5.71
C ASN A 312 15.60 0.66 -5.88
N MET A 313 14.29 0.42 -5.69
CA MET A 313 13.28 1.49 -5.65
C MET A 313 13.57 2.47 -4.51
N ARG A 314 13.95 1.95 -3.33
CA ARG A 314 14.37 2.78 -2.21
C ARG A 314 15.67 3.55 -2.47
N LYS A 315 16.61 2.95 -3.22
CA LYS A 315 17.83 3.67 -3.67
C LYS A 315 17.49 4.77 -4.66
N PHE A 316 16.60 4.50 -5.62
CA PHE A 316 16.08 5.48 -6.57
C PHE A 316 15.52 6.67 -5.80
N PHE A 317 14.56 6.45 -4.89
CA PHE A 317 14.01 7.49 -4.03
C PHE A 317 15.10 8.32 -3.34
N ALA A 318 15.98 7.66 -2.58
CA ALA A 318 17.01 8.34 -1.79
C ALA A 318 18.00 9.14 -2.66
N ASN A 319 18.38 8.60 -3.82
CA ASN A 319 19.29 9.26 -4.75
C ASN A 319 18.61 10.43 -5.45
N THR A 320 17.36 10.26 -5.87
CA THR A 320 16.56 11.30 -6.52
C THR A 320 16.38 12.50 -5.60
N ILE A 321 15.88 12.31 -4.37
CA ILE A 321 15.66 13.44 -3.47
C ILE A 321 16.97 14.13 -3.03
N LYS A 322 18.05 13.36 -2.90
CA LYS A 322 19.39 13.89 -2.61
C LYS A 322 19.91 14.80 -3.73
N ASN A 323 19.74 14.38 -4.97
CA ASN A 323 20.25 15.12 -6.13
C ASN A 323 19.42 16.38 -6.44
N HIS A 324 18.21 16.48 -5.89
CA HIS A 324 17.30 17.62 -6.09
C HIS A 324 17.15 18.49 -4.83
N GLY A 325 18.15 18.47 -3.94
CA GLY A 325 18.34 19.51 -2.94
C GLY A 325 17.68 19.33 -1.58
N LEU A 326 17.15 18.14 -1.26
CA LEU A 326 16.73 17.85 0.12
C LEU A 326 17.96 17.70 1.02
N ASP A 327 17.88 18.28 2.23
CA ASP A 327 18.96 18.16 3.21
C ASP A 327 19.03 16.75 3.80
N PHE A 328 20.20 16.41 4.34
CA PHE A 328 20.48 15.08 4.86
C PHE A 328 19.52 14.64 5.98
N ILE A 329 19.09 15.56 6.84
CA ILE A 329 18.21 15.22 7.97
C ILE A 329 16.84 14.84 7.44
N THR A 330 16.27 15.63 6.52
CA THR A 330 15.00 15.30 5.87
C THR A 330 15.06 13.97 5.13
N ILE A 331 16.15 13.68 4.42
CA ILE A 331 16.34 12.39 3.73
C ILE A 331 16.33 11.23 4.73
N GLU A 332 17.13 11.32 5.80
CA GLU A 332 17.19 10.27 6.83
C GLU A 332 15.85 10.10 7.55
N THR A 333 15.11 11.18 7.77
CA THR A 333 13.74 11.20 8.31
C THR A 333 12.77 10.45 7.39
N LEU A 334 12.68 10.81 6.11
CA LEU A 334 11.79 10.15 5.14
C LEU A 334 12.11 8.66 4.97
N LEU A 335 13.38 8.28 5.19
CA LEU A 335 13.84 6.90 5.18
C LEU A 335 13.67 6.18 6.54
N GLY A 336 13.30 6.86 7.61
CA GLY A 336 13.19 6.26 8.96
C GLY A 336 14.52 5.74 9.49
N HIS A 337 15.61 6.43 9.16
CA HIS A 337 16.92 6.15 9.73
C HIS A 337 17.06 6.78 11.12
N LYS A 338 17.94 6.21 11.95
CA LYS A 338 18.14 6.71 13.31
C LYS A 338 19.03 7.95 13.26
N VAL A 339 18.43 9.13 13.38
CA VAL A 339 19.15 10.39 13.53
C VAL A 339 19.53 10.57 15.01
N LYS A 340 20.76 11.00 15.31
CA LYS A 340 21.17 11.29 16.69
C LYS A 340 20.46 12.57 17.15
N GLY A 341 19.58 12.46 18.15
CA GLY A 341 19.02 13.62 18.85
C GLY A 341 17.55 13.97 18.61
N SER A 342 16.76 13.21 17.83
CA SER A 342 15.30 13.44 17.78
C SER A 342 14.53 12.23 17.26
N LEU A 343 13.23 12.19 17.61
CA LEU A 343 12.07 12.02 16.71
C LEU A 343 10.78 11.57 17.44
N ASN A 344 10.73 11.59 18.77
CA ASN A 344 9.56 11.09 19.51
C ASN A 344 8.31 12.01 19.47
N ASN A 345 8.40 13.26 18.98
CA ASN A 345 7.29 14.22 19.00
C ASN A 345 7.15 14.97 17.65
N TYR A 346 6.65 14.32 16.60
CA TYR A 346 6.21 15.06 15.41
C TYR A 346 4.90 15.77 15.70
N THR A 347 4.79 17.04 15.30
CA THR A 347 3.55 17.83 15.34
C THR A 347 2.96 17.99 13.94
N GLU A 348 1.68 18.37 13.83
CA GLU A 348 1.04 18.65 12.53
C GLU A 348 1.82 19.69 11.69
N VAL A 349 2.43 20.67 12.35
CA VAL A 349 3.27 21.69 11.71
C VAL A 349 4.50 21.07 11.06
N ASP A 350 5.16 20.11 11.71
CA ASP A 350 6.33 19.41 11.17
C ASP A 350 5.96 18.56 9.94
N ILE A 351 4.79 17.91 9.97
CA ILE A 351 4.30 17.09 8.86
C ILE A 351 4.07 17.96 7.61
N LYS A 352 3.44 19.12 7.78
CA LYS A 352 3.22 20.06 6.69
C LYS A 352 4.53 20.53 6.07
N LEU A 353 5.52 20.89 6.89
CA LEU A 353 6.84 21.32 6.41
C LEU A 353 7.57 20.18 5.66
N LEU A 354 7.51 18.96 6.18
CA LEU A 354 8.08 17.79 5.49
C LEU A 354 7.37 17.53 4.16
N LYS A 355 6.05 17.69 4.10
CA LYS A 355 5.28 17.58 2.86
C LYS A 355 5.68 18.65 1.86
N GLU A 356 5.83 19.91 2.29
CA GLU A 356 6.33 21.00 1.42
C GLU A 356 7.71 20.70 0.84
N GLN A 357 8.63 20.13 1.62
CA GLN A 357 9.92 19.68 1.10
C GLN A 357 9.79 18.51 0.12
N TYR A 358 8.91 17.55 0.40
CA TYR A 358 8.61 16.44 -0.52
C TYR A 358 8.06 16.94 -1.86
N MET A 359 7.13 17.90 -1.84
CA MET A 359 6.50 18.46 -3.04
C MET A 359 7.52 19.09 -4.00
N LYS A 360 8.59 19.69 -3.48
CA LYS A 360 9.67 20.28 -4.32
C LYS A 360 10.38 19.24 -5.18
N VAL A 361 10.42 17.98 -4.76
CA VAL A 361 11.11 16.90 -5.47
C VAL A 361 10.18 15.84 -6.07
N LEU A 362 8.88 15.95 -5.80
CA LEU A 362 7.84 15.11 -6.39
C LEU A 362 7.95 14.99 -7.93
N PRO A 363 8.22 16.06 -8.70
CA PRO A 363 8.44 15.97 -10.15
C PRO A 363 9.50 14.95 -10.58
N HIS A 364 10.52 14.79 -9.75
CA HIS A 364 11.65 13.90 -10.01
C HIS A 364 11.36 12.46 -9.58
N LEU A 365 10.42 12.27 -8.64
CA LEU A 365 9.99 10.97 -8.14
C LEU A 365 8.90 10.30 -8.98
N MET A 366 8.12 11.08 -9.74
CA MET A 366 7.09 10.52 -10.63
C MET A 366 7.72 9.76 -11.80
N ILE A 367 7.08 8.67 -12.20
CA ILE A 367 7.57 7.68 -13.16
C ILE A 367 6.73 7.66 -14.44
N LEU A 368 5.41 7.71 -14.31
CA LEU A 368 4.49 7.54 -15.43
C LEU A 368 4.26 8.86 -16.17
N GLU A 369 4.11 9.94 -15.42
CA GLU A 369 3.88 11.30 -15.94
C GLU A 369 5.11 12.17 -15.67
N ASP A 370 5.62 12.86 -16.71
CA ASP A 370 6.63 13.89 -16.52
C ASP A 370 5.94 15.17 -16.04
N LEU A 371 6.30 15.65 -14.85
CA LEU A 371 5.74 16.87 -14.26
C LEU A 371 6.14 18.16 -15.02
N GLU A 372 6.93 18.06 -16.10
CA GLU A 372 7.16 19.19 -17.01
C GLU A 372 5.86 19.66 -17.72
N THR A 373 4.77 18.88 -17.65
CA THR A 373 3.41 19.32 -18.01
C THR A 373 2.51 19.66 -16.82
N ARG A 374 3.05 19.75 -15.60
CA ARG A 374 2.29 20.16 -14.41
C ARG A 374 3.08 21.12 -13.51
N THR A 375 3.66 22.16 -14.10
CA THR A 375 3.83 23.38 -13.30
C THR A 375 2.44 23.89 -12.92
N LEU A 376 2.35 24.49 -11.73
CA LEU A 376 1.16 25.12 -11.13
C LEU A 376 0.52 26.23 -12.01
N ASP A 377 1.04 26.46 -13.22
CA ASP A 377 0.59 27.45 -14.22
C ASP A 377 0.03 26.83 -15.52
N SER A 378 0.00 25.51 -15.68
CA SER A 378 -0.53 24.90 -16.91
C SER A 378 -2.06 25.01 -16.97
N TYR A 379 -2.59 25.46 -18.12
CA TYR A 379 -4.03 25.48 -18.42
C TYR A 379 -4.69 24.12 -18.13
N GLU A 380 -3.97 23.01 -18.36
CA GLU A 380 -4.44 21.65 -18.13
C GLU A 380 -4.66 21.33 -16.63
N TYR A 381 -3.78 21.79 -15.72
CA TYR A 381 -4.01 21.65 -14.29
C TYR A 381 -5.22 22.46 -13.83
N SER A 382 -5.29 23.73 -14.24
CA SER A 382 -6.44 24.60 -13.96
C SER A 382 -7.75 24.02 -14.50
N TYR A 383 -7.71 23.44 -15.71
CA TYR A 383 -8.83 22.77 -16.35
C TYR A 383 -9.26 21.52 -15.59
N ASN A 384 -8.32 20.69 -15.13
CA ASN A 384 -8.64 19.49 -14.36
C ASN A 384 -9.24 19.82 -12.98
N GLN A 385 -8.68 20.81 -12.28
CA GLN A 385 -9.22 21.26 -10.99
C GLN A 385 -10.62 21.88 -11.13
N ALA A 386 -10.80 22.74 -12.13
CA ALA A 386 -12.10 23.31 -12.45
C ALA A 386 -13.10 22.22 -12.88
N SER A 387 -12.68 21.23 -13.67
CA SER A 387 -13.52 20.11 -14.12
C SER A 387 -14.03 19.27 -12.96
N ILE A 388 -13.19 18.96 -11.97
CA ILE A 388 -13.59 18.22 -10.78
C ILE A 388 -14.63 19.02 -9.96
N GLN A 389 -14.37 20.31 -9.72
CA GLN A 389 -15.29 21.16 -8.95
C GLN A 389 -16.62 21.35 -9.66
N ILE A 390 -16.62 21.61 -10.97
CA ILE A 390 -17.83 21.70 -11.79
C ILE A 390 -18.57 20.36 -11.82
N SER A 391 -17.87 19.22 -11.88
CA SER A 391 -18.49 17.89 -11.81
C SER A 391 -19.19 17.64 -10.46
N ASN A 392 -18.59 18.07 -9.36
CA ASN A 392 -19.19 17.96 -8.03
C ASN A 392 -20.42 18.87 -7.90
N ILE A 393 -20.34 20.11 -8.40
CA ILE A 393 -21.49 21.03 -8.45
C ILE A 393 -22.61 20.44 -9.30
N LYS A 394 -22.32 19.90 -10.49
CA LYS A 394 -23.33 19.24 -11.32
C LYS A 394 -24.01 18.09 -10.60
N SER A 395 -23.25 17.30 -9.84
CA SER A 395 -23.80 16.17 -9.08
C SER A 395 -24.72 16.63 -7.96
N ASN A 396 -24.33 17.68 -7.24
CA ASN A 396 -25.15 18.29 -6.17
C ASN A 396 -26.40 18.97 -6.74
N ALA A 397 -26.24 19.77 -7.80
CA ALA A 397 -27.33 20.39 -8.52
C ALA A 397 -28.31 19.34 -9.07
N MET A 398 -27.82 18.22 -9.60
CA MET A 398 -28.70 17.15 -10.07
C MET A 398 -29.54 16.56 -8.93
N MET A 399 -28.95 16.34 -7.75
CA MET A 399 -29.70 15.84 -6.58
C MET A 399 -30.76 16.84 -6.08
N GLU A 400 -30.49 18.15 -6.14
CA GLU A 400 -31.40 19.18 -5.62
C GLU A 400 -32.46 19.62 -6.64
N LEU A 401 -32.12 19.69 -7.93
CA LEU A 401 -33.02 20.17 -8.99
C LEU A 401 -33.99 19.07 -9.49
N TYR A 402 -33.58 17.81 -9.45
CA TYR A 402 -34.39 16.69 -9.98
C TYR A 402 -35.75 16.51 -9.28
N PRO A 403 -35.89 16.69 -7.95
CA PRO A 403 -37.18 16.68 -7.28
C PRO A 403 -38.20 17.69 -7.84
N TYR A 404 -37.76 18.92 -8.14
CA TYR A 404 -38.63 19.96 -8.72
C TYR A 404 -39.06 19.58 -10.15
N LEU A 405 -38.11 19.14 -10.99
CA LEU A 405 -38.42 18.67 -12.34
C LEU A 405 -39.38 17.48 -12.33
N TYR A 406 -39.15 16.52 -11.43
CA TYR A 406 -40.03 15.37 -11.25
C TYR A 406 -41.43 15.81 -10.83
N ARG A 407 -41.55 16.79 -9.94
CA ARG A 407 -42.83 17.32 -9.50
C ARG A 407 -43.58 17.98 -10.66
N ILE A 408 -42.91 18.81 -11.45
CA ILE A 408 -43.48 19.44 -12.66
C ILE A 408 -44.01 18.38 -13.64
N ILE A 409 -43.27 17.29 -13.84
CA ILE A 409 -43.69 16.18 -14.70
C ILE A 409 -44.93 15.48 -14.15
N GLU A 410 -44.97 15.17 -12.85
CA GLU A 410 -46.12 14.50 -12.23
C GLU A 410 -47.36 15.39 -12.21
N ASP A 411 -47.22 16.67 -11.88
CA ASP A 411 -48.29 17.65 -11.91
C ASP A 411 -48.89 17.76 -13.33
N SER A 412 -48.02 17.76 -14.36
CA SER A 412 -48.46 17.78 -15.77
C SER A 412 -49.19 16.49 -16.18
N LYS A 413 -48.75 15.33 -15.71
CA LYS A 413 -49.47 14.06 -15.93
C LYS A 413 -50.83 14.05 -15.24
N GLU A 414 -50.90 14.60 -14.04
CA GLU A 414 -52.14 14.69 -13.28
C GLU A 414 -53.15 15.63 -13.97
N ILE A 415 -52.71 16.81 -14.41
CA ILE A 415 -53.50 17.75 -15.21
C ILE A 415 -54.05 17.06 -16.45
N LYS A 416 -53.19 16.37 -17.22
CA LYS A 416 -53.61 15.60 -18.40
C LYS A 416 -54.70 14.57 -18.08
N LYS A 417 -54.52 13.78 -17.02
CA LYS A 417 -55.49 12.77 -16.59
C LYS A 417 -56.84 13.41 -16.24
N LYS A 418 -56.84 14.58 -15.61
CA LYS A 418 -58.07 15.31 -15.26
C LYS A 418 -58.75 15.88 -16.50
N TYR A 419 -58.00 16.45 -17.44
CA TYR A 419 -58.54 16.87 -18.73
C TYR A 419 -59.19 15.70 -19.51
N ASP A 420 -58.52 14.55 -19.59
CA ASP A 420 -59.10 13.36 -20.23
C ASP A 420 -60.41 12.91 -19.56
N ASN A 421 -60.49 13.00 -18.24
CA ASN A 421 -61.72 12.69 -17.49
C ASN A 421 -62.84 13.69 -17.79
N ILE A 422 -62.53 14.99 -17.87
CA ILE A 422 -63.49 16.03 -18.25
C ILE A 422 -64.02 15.77 -19.67
N ILE A 423 -63.15 15.44 -20.63
CA ILE A 423 -63.54 15.11 -22.01
C ILE A 423 -64.52 13.91 -22.02
N LYS A 424 -64.26 12.87 -21.22
CA LYS A 424 -65.16 11.71 -21.09
C LYS A 424 -66.51 12.08 -20.50
N LEU A 425 -66.52 12.87 -19.41
CA LEU A 425 -67.75 13.27 -18.73
C LEU A 425 -68.63 14.14 -19.63
N LYS A 426 -68.05 15.10 -20.36
CA LYS A 426 -68.76 15.92 -21.35
C LYS A 426 -69.43 15.08 -22.46
N LYS A 427 -68.86 13.93 -22.82
CA LYS A 427 -69.41 13.02 -23.84
C LYS A 427 -70.54 12.12 -23.36
N MET A 428 -70.68 11.90 -22.04
CA MET A 428 -71.56 10.86 -21.49
C MET A 428 -72.92 11.38 -21.01
N THR A 429 -73.06 12.62 -20.53
CA THR A 429 -74.36 13.13 -20.01
C THR A 429 -74.36 14.66 -19.82
N ASP A 430 -75.53 15.30 -19.97
CA ASP A 430 -75.74 16.75 -19.72
C ASP A 430 -76.65 16.99 -18.51
N ASN A 431 -76.24 16.51 -17.33
CA ASN A 431 -76.97 16.66 -16.06
C ASN A 431 -76.19 17.53 -15.07
N GLU A 432 -76.91 18.31 -14.26
CA GLU A 432 -76.41 19.25 -13.24
C GLU A 432 -75.36 18.63 -12.28
N LYS A 433 -75.47 17.33 -11.95
CA LYS A 433 -74.46 16.63 -11.13
C LYS A 433 -73.11 16.49 -11.85
N ALA A 434 -73.11 16.27 -13.16
CA ALA A 434 -71.89 16.16 -13.95
C ALA A 434 -71.20 17.52 -14.09
N LYS A 435 -71.98 18.61 -14.20
CA LYS A 435 -71.46 19.99 -14.21
C LYS A 435 -70.66 20.31 -12.94
N LYS A 436 -71.23 20.03 -11.75
CA LYS A 436 -70.52 20.23 -10.47
C LYS A 436 -69.22 19.43 -10.35
N ILE A 437 -69.19 18.21 -10.88
CA ILE A 437 -67.98 17.37 -10.87
C ILE A 437 -66.91 17.97 -11.81
N ILE A 438 -67.31 18.45 -12.99
CA ILE A 438 -66.42 19.09 -13.94
C ILE A 438 -65.83 20.39 -13.35
N ASP A 439 -66.65 21.23 -12.74
CA ASP A 439 -66.21 22.49 -12.11
C ASP A 439 -65.17 22.22 -11.01
N ASN A 440 -65.41 21.23 -10.15
CA ASN A 440 -64.45 20.81 -9.13
C ASN A 440 -63.14 20.21 -9.71
N GLN A 441 -63.20 19.57 -10.89
CA GLN A 441 -61.97 19.15 -11.58
C GLN A 441 -61.17 20.35 -12.11
N TYR A 442 -61.83 21.38 -12.63
CA TYR A 442 -61.16 22.60 -13.08
C TYR A 442 -60.50 23.36 -11.92
N GLU A 443 -61.20 23.55 -10.80
CA GLU A 443 -60.61 24.17 -9.61
C GLU A 443 -59.37 23.43 -9.12
N ASN A 444 -59.39 22.09 -9.19
CA ASN A 444 -58.25 21.27 -8.81
C ASN A 444 -57.09 21.38 -9.82
N ILE A 445 -57.39 21.44 -11.12
CA ILE A 445 -56.40 21.71 -12.16
C ILE A 445 -55.74 23.06 -11.92
N ASP A 446 -56.51 24.12 -11.65
CA ASP A 446 -55.98 25.46 -11.39
C ASP A 446 -55.02 25.47 -10.20
N GLN A 447 -55.31 24.69 -9.15
CA GLN A 447 -54.41 24.57 -8.01
C GLN A 447 -53.10 23.85 -8.39
N ILE A 448 -53.18 22.74 -9.13
CA ILE A 448 -51.99 22.00 -9.58
C ILE A 448 -51.15 22.87 -10.53
N MET A 449 -51.79 23.68 -11.37
CA MET A 449 -51.10 24.62 -12.25
C MET A 449 -50.31 25.66 -11.45
N ARG A 450 -50.90 26.25 -10.39
CA ARG A 450 -50.19 27.18 -9.50
C ARG A 450 -49.00 26.53 -8.80
N ASP A 451 -49.18 25.32 -8.27
CA ASP A 451 -48.12 24.59 -7.59
C ASP A 451 -46.97 24.24 -8.56
N ARG A 452 -47.32 23.87 -9.80
CA ARG A 452 -46.35 23.60 -10.87
C ARG A 452 -45.57 24.85 -11.27
N GLU A 453 -46.25 25.98 -11.47
CA GLU A 453 -45.61 27.27 -11.78
C GLU A 453 -44.63 27.69 -10.69
N TRP A 454 -45.00 27.48 -9.41
CA TRP A 454 -44.09 27.72 -8.29
C TRP A 454 -42.86 26.82 -8.34
N ASN A 455 -43.03 25.51 -8.56
CA ASN A 455 -41.92 24.57 -8.68
C ASN A 455 -41.01 24.88 -9.88
N GLU A 456 -41.57 25.34 -11.00
CA GLU A 456 -40.81 25.80 -12.16
C GLU A 456 -40.01 27.07 -11.85
N GLY A 457 -40.60 28.01 -11.11
CA GLY A 457 -39.92 29.20 -10.61
C GLY A 457 -38.71 28.86 -9.74
N GLU A 458 -38.90 27.99 -8.74
CA GLU A 458 -37.82 27.52 -7.85
C GLU A 458 -36.73 26.76 -8.60
N LEU A 459 -37.12 25.87 -9.52
CA LEU A 459 -36.20 25.15 -10.39
C LEU A 459 -35.31 26.12 -11.19
N ASN A 460 -35.90 27.15 -11.80
CA ASN A 460 -35.17 28.14 -12.58
C ASN A 460 -34.29 29.03 -11.70
N HIS A 461 -34.74 29.39 -10.50
CA HIS A 461 -33.95 30.15 -9.54
C HIS A 461 -32.69 29.40 -9.13
N LYS A 462 -32.83 28.14 -8.69
CA LYS A 462 -31.68 27.32 -8.27
C LYS A 462 -30.73 26.98 -9.41
N LYS A 463 -31.24 26.78 -10.63
CA LYS A 463 -30.38 26.66 -11.83
C LYS A 463 -29.48 27.88 -11.99
N ALA A 464 -30.01 29.09 -11.80
CA ALA A 464 -29.22 30.32 -11.90
C ALA A 464 -28.16 30.41 -10.79
N GLU A 465 -28.47 29.99 -9.56
CA GLU A 465 -27.49 29.92 -8.47
C GLU A 465 -26.33 28.98 -8.79
N TYR A 466 -26.63 27.77 -9.27
CA TYR A 466 -25.61 26.80 -9.64
C TYR A 466 -24.82 27.21 -10.88
N GLN A 467 -25.46 27.87 -11.84
CA GLN A 467 -24.77 28.42 -13.01
C GLN A 467 -23.74 29.48 -12.59
N LYS A 468 -24.11 30.37 -11.67
CA LYS A 468 -23.19 31.37 -11.12
C LYS A 468 -21.97 30.74 -10.45
N GLN A 469 -22.15 29.66 -9.69
CA GLN A 469 -21.03 28.94 -9.06
C GLN A 469 -20.07 28.34 -10.10
N ILE A 470 -20.61 27.81 -11.20
CA ILE A 470 -19.81 27.29 -12.33
C ILE A 470 -19.03 28.43 -13.00
N ASP A 471 -19.67 29.57 -13.20
CA ASP A 471 -19.04 30.75 -13.80
C ASP A 471 -17.92 31.30 -12.90
N ASP A 472 -18.13 31.35 -11.59
CA ASP A 472 -17.12 31.76 -10.61
C ASP A 472 -15.89 30.82 -10.63
N ILE A 473 -16.09 29.51 -10.84
CA ILE A 473 -15.00 28.53 -10.99
C ILE A 473 -14.24 28.77 -12.30
N ASN A 474 -14.96 28.95 -13.41
CA ASN A 474 -14.35 29.25 -14.71
C ASN A 474 -13.47 30.52 -14.62
N VAL A 475 -13.95 31.57 -13.94
CA VAL A 475 -13.18 32.80 -13.67
C VAL A 475 -11.98 32.53 -12.76
N LYS A 476 -12.17 31.83 -11.64
CA LYS A 476 -11.12 31.52 -10.66
C LYS A 476 -9.94 30.78 -11.29
N TYR A 477 -10.22 29.81 -12.15
CA TYR A 477 -9.20 28.97 -12.80
C TYR A 477 -8.77 29.47 -14.19
N LYS A 478 -9.37 30.56 -14.70
CA LYS A 478 -9.12 31.10 -16.05
C LYS A 478 -9.35 30.06 -17.16
N VAL A 479 -10.43 29.30 -17.06
CA VAL A 479 -10.83 28.28 -18.04
C VAL A 479 -12.24 28.55 -18.55
N ASN A 480 -12.64 27.87 -19.62
CA ASN A 480 -13.98 27.99 -20.21
C ASN A 480 -14.63 26.60 -20.37
N ILE A 481 -15.08 26.02 -19.25
CA ILE A 481 -15.77 24.72 -19.24
C ILE A 481 -17.26 24.97 -19.42
N ILE A 482 -17.81 24.47 -20.53
CA ILE A 482 -19.24 24.60 -20.85
C ILE A 482 -20.03 23.60 -19.99
N ALA A 483 -20.86 24.15 -19.10
CA ALA A 483 -21.68 23.40 -18.17
C ALA A 483 -22.95 24.20 -17.87
N ASN A 484 -24.10 23.72 -18.37
CA ASN A 484 -25.41 24.34 -18.17
C ASN A 484 -26.47 23.31 -17.75
N PHE A 485 -27.65 23.81 -17.40
CA PHE A 485 -28.78 23.01 -16.91
C PHE A 485 -30.02 23.10 -17.81
N ASP A 486 -29.82 23.49 -19.07
CA ASP A 486 -30.91 23.72 -20.04
C ASP A 486 -31.71 22.42 -20.30
N ASN A 487 -31.03 21.27 -20.22
CA ASN A 487 -31.64 19.95 -20.40
C ASN A 487 -32.59 19.54 -19.25
N LEU A 488 -32.61 20.26 -18.13
CA LEU A 488 -33.51 19.99 -17.00
C LEU A 488 -34.84 20.75 -17.17
N LYS A 489 -35.47 20.64 -18.34
CA LYS A 489 -36.76 21.26 -18.66
C LYS A 489 -37.73 20.21 -19.17
N TYR A 490 -39.01 20.34 -18.83
CA TYR A 490 -40.10 19.52 -19.38
C TYR A 490 -41.05 20.41 -20.18
N ASP A 491 -41.23 20.12 -21.47
CA ASP A 491 -42.18 20.84 -22.33
C ASP A 491 -43.59 20.22 -22.21
N TYR A 492 -44.34 20.67 -21.20
CA TYR A 492 -45.74 20.29 -21.02
C TYR A 492 -46.70 21.13 -21.87
N GLU A 493 -46.31 22.35 -22.27
CA GLU A 493 -47.19 23.30 -22.97
C GLU A 493 -47.73 22.72 -24.28
N THR A 494 -46.88 22.05 -25.04
CA THR A 494 -47.28 21.44 -26.33
C THR A 494 -48.38 20.40 -26.12
N THR A 495 -48.25 19.56 -25.10
CA THR A 495 -49.21 18.48 -24.80
C THR A 495 -50.54 19.04 -24.28
N GLU A 496 -50.48 20.08 -23.45
CA GLU A 496 -51.69 20.69 -22.87
C GLU A 496 -52.46 21.53 -23.90
N LYS A 497 -51.77 22.23 -24.80
CA LYS A 497 -52.39 22.96 -25.92
C LYS A 497 -53.25 22.03 -26.79
N GLU A 498 -52.81 20.80 -27.05
CA GLU A 498 -53.60 19.81 -27.79
C GLU A 498 -54.85 19.37 -27.04
N LEU A 499 -54.76 19.15 -25.73
CA LEU A 499 -55.90 18.73 -24.89
C LEU A 499 -56.93 19.85 -24.75
N ILE A 500 -56.48 21.09 -24.54
CA ILE A 500 -57.35 22.27 -24.49
C ILE A 500 -58.10 22.45 -25.81
N LYS A 501 -57.43 22.22 -26.95
CA LYS A 501 -58.08 22.24 -28.27
C LYS A 501 -59.14 21.15 -28.45
N GLN A 502 -59.03 20.01 -27.77
CA GLN A 502 -60.07 18.96 -27.78
C GLN A 502 -61.21 19.22 -26.79
N LEU A 503 -60.96 20.05 -25.76
CA LEU A 503 -61.93 20.43 -24.73
C LEU A 503 -62.86 21.56 -25.14
N ASN A 504 -62.33 22.48 -25.94
CA ASN A 504 -63.03 23.55 -26.65
C ASN A 504 -63.69 22.99 -27.92
#